data_AF-A0A2H0W1C6-F1
#
_entry.id   AF-A0A2H0W1C6-F1
#
_cell.length_a   1.000
_cell.length_b   1.000
_cell.length_c   1.000
_cell.angle_alpha   90.00
_cell.angle_beta   90.00
_cell.angle_gamma   90.00
#
_symmetry.space_group_name_H-M   'P 1'
#
loop_
_entity.id
_entity.type
_entity.pdbx_description
1 polymer ?
#
loop_
_entity_poly.entity_id
_entity_poly.type
_entity_poly.pdbx_seq_one_letter_code
_entity_poly.pdbx_strand_id
1 'polypeptide(L)'
;MKFTKVRGFALVGLLVSLAIVVMLAAISFTLINQSSVPGSGVSPETIVNQADQVEKQVEERNSQIDLQPNVTKVQIENDFGSKIVYTTDASLGADLFKADCQARGGEFNECGSPCAPGSEICITVCAYTCENL
;
A
#
# COMPACT_ATOMS: atom_id res chain seq x y z
N MET A 1 -6.26 -61.27 -20.79
CA MET A 1 -6.67 -60.46 -21.96
C MET A 1 -8.01 -59.81 -21.61
N LYS A 2 -8.29 -58.50 -21.62
CA LYS A 2 -7.69 -57.30 -22.23
C LYS A 2 -7.99 -56.11 -21.31
N PHE A 3 -6.98 -55.33 -20.93
CA PHE A 3 -7.16 -53.99 -20.35
C PHE A 3 -7.16 -52.99 -21.51
N THR A 4 -8.30 -52.35 -21.78
CA THR A 4 -8.38 -51.26 -22.75
C THR A 4 -9.10 -50.07 -22.11
N LYS A 5 -8.36 -49.25 -21.36
CA LYS A 5 -8.84 -47.92 -20.96
C LYS A 5 -7.68 -46.96 -20.75
N VAL A 6 -6.96 -46.66 -21.83
CA VAL A 6 -5.89 -45.64 -21.83
C VAL A 6 -6.01 -44.80 -23.10
N ARG A 7 -7.06 -44.00 -23.23
CA ARG A 7 -7.17 -42.99 -24.32
C ARG A 7 -7.78 -41.64 -23.90
N GLY A 8 -8.10 -41.43 -22.62
CA GLY A 8 -8.72 -40.17 -22.15
C GLY A 8 -7.73 -39.11 -21.61
N PHE A 9 -6.55 -39.49 -21.15
CA PHE A 9 -5.64 -38.58 -20.43
C PHE A 9 -4.81 -37.67 -21.35
N ALA A 10 -4.54 -38.09 -22.60
CA ALA A 10 -3.72 -37.31 -23.52
C ALA A 10 -4.39 -36.00 -23.97
N LEU A 11 -5.72 -35.99 -24.09
CA LEU A 11 -6.46 -34.85 -24.63
C LEU A 11 -6.63 -33.72 -23.61
N VAL A 12 -6.80 -34.07 -22.33
CA VAL A 12 -6.90 -33.10 -21.23
C VAL A 12 -5.55 -32.42 -20.97
N GLY A 13 -4.44 -33.17 -21.02
CA GLY A 13 -3.09 -32.60 -20.86
C GLY A 13 -2.70 -31.63 -21.97
N LEU A 14 -3.15 -31.88 -23.21
CA LEU A 14 -2.89 -31.00 -24.35
C LEU A 14 -3.64 -29.67 -24.22
N LEU A 15 -4.90 -29.71 -23.76
CA LEU A 15 -5.73 -28.50 -23.58
C LEU A 15 -5.20 -27.60 -22.45
N VAL A 16 -4.76 -28.19 -21.34
CA VAL A 16 -4.16 -27.43 -20.22
C VAL A 16 -2.84 -26.78 -20.64
N SER A 17 -2.00 -27.51 -21.38
CA SER A 17 -0.73 -26.97 -21.88
C SER A 17 -0.93 -25.82 -22.87
N LEU A 18 -1.93 -25.92 -23.75
CA LEU A 18 -2.24 -24.86 -24.71
C LEU A 18 -2.72 -23.58 -24.02
N ALA A 19 -3.56 -23.69 -22.98
CA ALA A 19 -4.08 -22.55 -22.24
C ALA A 19 -2.97 -21.76 -21.50
N ILE A 20 -1.98 -22.45 -20.93
CA ILE A 20 -0.85 -21.83 -20.23
C ILE A 20 0.04 -21.04 -21.21
N VAL A 21 0.30 -21.58 -22.40
CA VAL A 21 1.10 -20.91 -23.43
C VAL A 21 0.40 -19.65 -23.96
N VAL A 22 -0.93 -19.69 -24.15
CA VAL A 22 -1.71 -18.52 -24.59
C VAL A 22 -1.70 -17.40 -23.54
N MET A 23 -1.81 -17.74 -22.25
CA MET A 23 -1.76 -16.76 -21.16
C MET A 23 -0.40 -16.06 -21.06
N LEU A 24 0.71 -16.78 -21.23
CA LEU A 24 2.06 -16.19 -21.17
C LEU A 24 2.35 -15.26 -22.37
N ALA A 25 1.79 -15.53 -23.55
CA ALA A 25 2.00 -14.68 -24.73
C ALA A 25 1.27 -13.32 -24.62
N ALA A 26 0.16 -13.24 -23.90
CA ALA A 26 -0.59 -11.98 -23.73
C ALA A 26 0.13 -10.96 -22.84
N ILE A 27 0.96 -11.42 -21.90
CA ILE A 27 1.70 -10.56 -20.96
C ILE A 27 2.85 -9.82 -21.67
N SER A 28 3.39 -10.40 -22.74
CA SER A 28 4.50 -9.81 -23.50
C SER A 28 4.07 -8.69 -24.47
N PHE A 29 2.78 -8.55 -24.80
CA PHE A 29 2.33 -7.61 -25.83
C PHE A 29 1.97 -6.20 -25.29
N THR A 30 1.82 -6.03 -23.98
CA THR A 30 1.43 -4.74 -23.37
C THR A 30 2.62 -3.83 -22.99
N LEU A 31 3.86 -4.30 -23.15
CA LEU A 31 5.06 -3.55 -22.72
C LEU A 31 5.82 -2.81 -23.84
N ILE A 32 5.36 -2.82 -25.10
CA ILE A 32 6.15 -2.28 -26.24
C ILE A 32 5.57 -0.97 -26.84
N ASN A 33 4.37 -0.53 -26.46
CA ASN A 33 3.68 0.60 -27.13
C ASN A 33 3.60 1.92 -26.34
N GLN A 34 4.73 2.46 -25.84
CA GLN A 34 4.78 3.88 -25.43
C GLN A 34 6.12 4.58 -25.71
N SER A 35 6.69 4.43 -26.91
CA SER A 35 7.78 5.31 -27.34
C SER A 35 7.68 5.65 -28.83
N SER A 36 6.82 6.62 -29.17
CA SER A 36 6.90 7.32 -30.46
C SER A 36 6.11 8.63 -30.39
N VAL A 37 6.75 9.68 -29.90
CA VAL A 37 6.32 11.05 -30.21
C VAL A 37 7.07 11.48 -31.47
N PRO A 38 6.37 11.66 -32.61
CA PRO A 38 6.99 12.17 -33.83
C PRO A 38 7.33 13.66 -33.64
N GLY A 39 8.60 13.99 -33.83
CA GLY A 39 9.08 15.36 -33.94
C GLY A 39 8.35 16.08 -35.07
N SER A 40 7.66 17.16 -34.72
CA SER A 40 7.12 18.12 -35.69
C SER A 40 7.95 19.39 -35.60
N GLY A 41 8.55 19.76 -36.73
CA GLY A 41 9.25 21.03 -36.90
C GLY A 41 8.29 22.19 -36.61
N VAL A 42 8.80 23.19 -35.90
CA VAL A 42 8.05 24.41 -35.59
C VAL A 42 8.71 25.55 -36.36
N SER A 43 7.99 26.05 -37.35
CA SER A 43 8.26 27.33 -38.01
C SER A 43 7.97 28.46 -37.01
N PRO A 44 8.81 29.51 -36.93
CA PRO A 44 8.75 30.47 -35.83
C PRO A 44 7.80 31.64 -36.14
N GLU A 45 6.50 31.40 -36.24
CA GLU A 45 5.51 32.49 -36.42
C GLU A 45 4.17 32.20 -35.74
N THR A 46 4.15 31.97 -34.42
CA THR A 46 2.90 32.13 -33.62
C THR A 46 3.21 32.38 -32.15
N ILE A 47 3.94 33.46 -31.84
CA ILE A 47 4.10 33.97 -30.46
C ILE A 47 3.34 35.30 -30.36
N VAL A 48 2.02 35.29 -30.45
CA VAL A 48 1.16 36.32 -29.85
C VAL A 48 -0.22 35.69 -29.64
N ASN A 49 -0.82 35.87 -28.46
CA ASN A 49 -2.19 35.50 -28.07
C ASN A 49 -2.39 34.16 -27.33
N GLN A 50 -1.70 33.97 -26.20
CA GLN A 50 -2.07 32.92 -25.24
C GLN A 50 -1.67 33.27 -23.78
N ALA A 51 -1.91 34.53 -23.37
CA ALA A 51 -1.69 34.97 -21.99
C ALA A 51 -2.99 35.14 -21.17
N ASP A 52 -4.17 34.92 -21.76
CA ASP A 52 -5.46 35.33 -21.15
C ASP A 52 -6.39 34.17 -20.74
N GLN A 53 -5.95 32.91 -20.86
CA GLN A 53 -6.81 31.74 -20.59
C GLN A 53 -6.24 30.78 -19.52
N VAL A 54 -5.25 31.22 -18.73
CA VAL A 54 -4.58 30.36 -17.74
C VAL A 54 -5.20 30.46 -16.33
N GLU A 55 -5.90 31.55 -15.99
CA GLU A 55 -6.38 31.76 -14.61
C GLU A 55 -7.61 30.94 -14.20
N LYS A 56 -8.38 30.37 -15.13
CA LYS A 56 -9.61 29.62 -14.77
C LYS A 56 -9.43 28.12 -14.55
N GLN A 57 -8.25 27.54 -14.81
CA GLN A 57 -8.03 26.09 -14.66
C GLN A 57 -7.21 25.71 -13.42
N VAL A 58 -6.77 26.67 -12.61
CA VAL A 58 -5.95 26.40 -11.42
C VAL A 58 -6.81 26.14 -10.17
N GLU A 59 -8.06 26.62 -10.13
CA GLU A 59 -8.88 26.52 -8.91
C GLU A 59 -9.66 25.20 -8.79
N GLU A 60 -10.03 24.55 -9.90
CA GLU A 60 -10.79 23.28 -9.87
C GLU A 60 -9.89 22.04 -9.68
N ARG A 61 -8.60 22.14 -9.99
CA ARG A 61 -7.60 21.09 -9.72
C ARG A 61 -6.95 21.17 -8.33
N ASN A 62 -7.43 22.05 -7.47
CA ASN A 62 -6.93 22.19 -6.10
C ASN A 62 -7.92 21.69 -5.03
N SER A 63 -9.04 21.09 -5.44
CA SER A 63 -10.06 20.51 -4.53
C SER A 63 -10.07 18.98 -4.50
N GLN A 64 -9.13 18.30 -5.17
CA GLN A 64 -9.03 16.83 -5.18
C GLN A 64 -7.62 16.30 -4.90
N ILE A 65 -6.67 17.18 -4.55
CA ILE A 65 -5.52 16.75 -3.77
C ILE A 65 -5.87 17.07 -2.33
N ASP A 66 -6.86 16.34 -1.82
CA ASP A 66 -6.77 15.90 -0.43
C ASP A 66 -5.42 15.16 -0.34
N LEU A 67 -4.36 15.91 -0.04
CA LEU A 67 -3.36 15.44 0.89
C LEU A 67 -4.10 15.22 2.22
N GLN A 68 -5.03 14.25 2.25
CA GLN A 68 -5.03 13.35 3.38
C GLN A 68 -3.62 12.76 3.26
N PRO A 69 -2.65 13.14 4.12
CA PRO A 69 -1.55 12.23 4.38
C PRO A 69 -2.22 10.88 4.52
N ASN A 70 -1.64 9.84 3.93
CA ASN A 70 -2.05 8.49 4.31
C ASN A 70 -1.74 8.40 5.81
N VAL A 71 -2.65 8.89 6.65
CA VAL A 71 -2.62 8.83 8.09
C VAL A 71 -2.96 7.38 8.28
N THR A 72 -1.94 6.54 8.15
CA THR A 72 -1.99 5.17 8.60
C THR A 72 -2.43 5.28 10.04
N LYS A 73 -3.74 5.12 10.27
CA LYS A 73 -4.34 5.34 11.57
C LYS A 73 -3.67 4.34 12.50
N VAL A 74 -2.90 4.86 13.45
CA VAL A 74 -2.23 4.01 14.41
C VAL A 74 -3.29 3.25 15.21
N GLN A 75 -3.20 1.93 15.15
CA GLN A 75 -4.14 1.06 15.82
C GLN A 75 -3.71 0.91 17.29
N ILE A 76 -4.55 1.44 18.16
CA ILE A 76 -4.39 1.37 19.61
C ILE A 76 -5.25 0.22 20.12
N GLU A 77 -4.65 -0.68 20.88
CA GLU A 77 -5.35 -1.80 21.51
C GLU A 77 -5.98 -1.35 22.83
N ASN A 78 -5.23 -0.62 23.66
CA ASN A 78 -5.70 -0.04 24.90
C ASN A 78 -5.12 1.35 25.14
N ASP A 79 -5.93 2.23 25.74
CA ASP A 79 -5.53 3.54 26.23
C ASP A 79 -5.90 3.64 27.72
N PHE A 80 -4.89 3.85 28.56
CA PHE A 80 -5.01 4.00 30.02
C PHE A 80 -4.80 5.45 30.47
N GLY A 81 -4.76 6.41 29.54
CA GLY A 81 -4.47 7.82 29.80
C GLY A 81 -2.97 8.08 29.98
N SER A 82 -2.35 7.49 31.00
CA SER A 82 -0.91 7.62 31.26
C SER A 82 -0.05 6.63 30.46
N LYS A 83 -0.70 5.70 29.75
CA LYS A 83 -0.05 4.67 28.93
C LYS A 83 -0.97 4.24 27.79
N ILE A 84 -0.40 4.08 26.61
CA ILE A 84 -1.06 3.47 25.45
C ILE A 84 -0.41 2.13 25.15
N VAL A 85 -1.21 1.11 24.83
CA VAL A 85 -0.76 -0.18 24.31
C VAL A 85 -1.17 -0.25 22.85
N TYR A 86 -0.18 -0.42 21.97
CA TYR A 86 -0.41 -0.55 20.54
C TYR A 86 -0.79 -1.98 20.17
N THR A 87 -1.41 -2.14 19.01
CA THR A 87 -1.77 -3.47 18.50
C THR A 87 -0.54 -4.37 18.33
N THR A 88 -0.77 -5.68 18.48
CA THR A 88 0.19 -6.75 18.18
C THR A 88 0.24 -7.15 16.70
N ASP A 89 -0.49 -6.44 15.81
CA ASP A 89 -0.45 -6.70 14.37
C ASP A 89 0.94 -6.44 13.79
N ALA A 90 1.67 -7.53 13.51
CA ALA A 90 3.00 -7.50 12.92
C ALA A 90 3.06 -6.89 11.51
N SER A 91 1.91 -6.67 10.86
CA SER A 91 1.83 -5.98 9.58
C SER A 91 2.10 -4.48 9.70
N LEU A 92 1.90 -3.91 10.90
CA LEU A 92 2.19 -2.52 11.22
C LEU A 92 3.57 -2.46 11.87
N GLY A 93 4.55 -1.89 11.16
CA GLY A 93 5.91 -1.78 11.67
C GLY A 93 6.01 -0.90 12.92
N ALA A 94 6.93 -1.24 13.83
CA ALA A 94 7.15 -0.54 15.10
C ALA A 94 7.43 0.97 14.95
N ASP A 95 8.00 1.38 13.81
CA ASP A 95 8.28 2.78 13.50
C ASP A 95 7.03 3.66 13.52
N LEU A 96 5.87 3.12 13.12
CA LEU A 96 4.60 3.85 13.17
C LEU A 96 4.18 4.16 14.60
N PHE A 97 4.31 3.17 15.49
CA PHE A 97 3.99 3.30 16.92
C PHE A 97 4.96 4.24 17.62
N LYS A 98 6.25 4.15 17.27
CA LYS A 98 7.28 5.04 17.78
C LYS A 98 7.01 6.50 17.41
N ALA A 99 6.65 6.75 16.16
CA ALA A 99 6.33 8.09 15.69
C ALA A 99 5.07 8.68 16.36
N ASP A 100 4.01 7.89 16.51
CA ASP A 100 2.80 8.31 17.23
C ASP A 100 3.09 8.58 18.72
N CYS A 101 3.87 7.73 19.37
CA CYS A 101 4.24 7.93 20.77
C CYS A 101 5.03 9.24 20.97
N GLN A 102 6.00 9.51 20.09
CA GLN A 102 6.77 10.76 20.11
C GLN A 102 5.88 11.99 19.86
N ALA A 103 4.92 11.89 18.93
CA ALA A 103 3.98 12.97 18.66
C ALA A 103 3.07 13.30 19.85
N ARG A 104 2.84 12.32 20.73
CA ARG A 104 2.09 12.50 21.99
C ARG A 104 2.94 12.98 23.16
N GLY A 105 4.27 13.04 23.00
CA GLY A 105 5.20 13.44 24.05
C GLY A 105 5.54 12.34 25.06
N GLY A 106 5.21 11.08 24.77
CA GLY A 106 5.53 9.94 25.62
C GLY A 106 6.86 9.27 25.29
N GLU A 107 7.15 8.19 26.00
CA GLU A 107 8.33 7.35 25.85
C GLU A 107 7.95 6.00 25.25
N PHE A 108 8.52 5.69 24.08
CA PHE A 108 8.22 4.46 23.37
C PHE A 108 9.00 3.27 23.95
N ASN A 109 8.28 2.21 24.31
CA ASN A 109 8.84 0.99 24.86
C ASN A 109 8.47 -0.22 23.99
N GLU A 110 9.49 -0.85 23.40
CA GLU A 110 9.35 -1.99 22.48
C GLU A 110 8.93 -3.30 23.14
N CYS A 111 9.14 -3.42 24.44
CA CYS A 111 8.72 -4.56 25.26
C CYS A 111 8.13 -4.06 26.57
N GLY A 112 7.10 -3.23 26.46
CA GLY A 112 6.32 -2.77 27.60
C GLY A 112 5.27 -3.78 28.04
N SER A 113 4.64 -3.48 29.18
CA SER A 113 3.57 -4.30 29.72
C SER A 113 2.22 -3.96 29.07
N PRO A 114 1.44 -4.96 28.59
CA PRO A 114 0.12 -4.71 28.01
C PRO A 114 -0.96 -4.38 29.05
N CYS A 115 -0.66 -4.52 30.35
CA CYS A 115 -1.65 -4.37 31.41
C CYS A 115 -1.77 -2.92 31.89
N ALA A 116 -2.89 -2.58 32.55
CA ALA A 116 -3.06 -1.25 33.13
C ALA A 116 -1.97 -0.94 34.18
N PRO A 117 -1.56 0.34 34.33
CA PRO A 117 -0.65 0.74 35.41
C PRO A 117 -1.18 0.29 36.78
N GLY A 118 -0.33 -0.33 37.59
CA GLY A 118 -0.69 -0.79 38.94
C GLY A 118 -1.48 -2.12 39.01
N SER A 119 -1.66 -2.83 37.89
CA SER A 119 -2.30 -4.15 37.91
C SER A 119 -1.50 -5.16 38.74
N GLU A 120 -2.15 -5.85 39.69
CA GLU A 120 -1.51 -6.91 40.50
C GLU A 120 -1.22 -8.18 39.70
N ILE A 121 -2.02 -8.45 38.67
CA ILE A 121 -1.89 -9.61 37.79
C ILE A 121 -1.70 -9.10 36.37
N CYS A 122 -0.61 -9.53 35.74
CA CYS A 122 -0.34 -9.22 34.35
C CYS A 122 0.28 -10.40 33.61
N ILE A 123 -0.09 -10.55 32.34
CA ILE A 123 0.57 -11.50 31.45
C ILE A 123 1.97 -10.98 31.10
N THR A 124 2.97 -11.86 31.23
CA THR A 124 4.38 -11.52 30.97
C THR A 124 4.71 -11.71 29.49
N VAL A 125 4.19 -10.83 28.64
CA VAL A 125 4.53 -10.76 27.20
C VAL A 125 4.96 -9.35 26.82
N CYS A 126 5.84 -9.21 25.83
CA CYS A 126 6.22 -7.92 25.28
C CYS A 126 5.07 -7.34 24.46
N ALA A 127 4.75 -6.07 24.67
CA ALA A 127 3.90 -5.29 23.80
C ALA A 127 4.55 -3.95 23.48
N TYR A 128 4.26 -3.40 22.31
CA TYR A 128 4.59 -2.02 21.99
C TYR A 128 3.73 -1.09 22.84
N THR A 129 4.37 -0.20 23.60
CA THR A 129 3.66 0.75 24.47
C THR A 129 4.23 2.15 24.35
N CYS A 130 3.38 3.14 24.63
CA CYS A 130 3.80 4.51 24.86
C CYS A 130 3.52 4.85 26.32
N GLU A 131 4.56 5.11 27.09
CA GLU A 131 4.49 5.36 28.53
C GLU A 131 4.80 6.85 28.82
N ASN A 132 4.58 7.31 30.05
CA ASN A 132 4.87 8.69 30.47
C ASN A 132 4.12 9.79 29.68
N LEU A 133 2.85 9.51 29.32
CA LEU A 133 1.92 10.46 28.69
C LEU A 133 1.34 11.48 29.69
#